data_AF-A0AAC8UWK5-F1
#
_entry.id   AF-A0AAC8UWK5-F1
#
_cell.length_a   1.000
_cell.length_b   1.000
_cell.length_c   1.000
_cell.angle_alpha   90.00
_cell.angle_beta   90.00
_cell.angle_gamma   90.00
#
_symmetry.space_group_name_H-M   'P 1'
#
loop_
_entity.id
_entity.type
_entity.pdbx_description
1 polymer ?
#
loop_
_entity_poly.entity_id
_entity_poly.type
_entity_poly.pdbx_seq_one_letter_code
_entity_poly.pdbx_strand_id
1 'polypeptide(L)' 'MKFMTKMFAGQSLISWILQLILIYLAWQVADHHIENNLWTIAGAGVILLLTYMSLSHDSKQRNK' A
#
# COMPACT_ATOMS: atom_id res chain seq x y z
N MET A 1 -13.11 -6.57 16.60
CA MET A 1 -13.56 -6.80 15.20
C MET A 1 -14.67 -5.83 14.75
N LYS A 2 -14.43 -4.50 14.76
CA LYS A 2 -15.32 -3.50 14.13
C LYS A 2 -14.59 -2.29 13.52
N PHE A 3 -13.25 -2.24 13.65
CA PHE A 3 -12.43 -1.10 13.21
C PHE A 3 -11.69 -1.37 11.89
N MET A 4 -11.33 -2.63 11.58
CA MET A 4 -10.62 -2.96 10.33
C MET A 4 -11.47 -2.80 9.07
N THR A 5 -12.80 -2.88 9.17
CA THR A 5 -13.75 -2.64 8.09
C THR A 5 -14.39 -1.25 8.14
N LYS A 6 -13.95 -0.38 9.07
CA LYS A 6 -14.43 1.00 9.10
C LYS A 6 -13.73 1.73 7.96
N MET A 7 -14.40 1.83 6.81
CA MET A 7 -13.94 2.60 5.66
C MET A 7 -13.63 4.02 6.14
N PHE A 8 -12.36 4.38 6.14
CA PHE A 8 -11.91 5.71 6.51
C PHE A 8 -11.63 6.44 5.20
N ALA A 9 -12.33 7.56 4.97
CA ALA A 9 -12.29 8.30 3.71
C ALA A 9 -12.64 7.48 2.44
N GLY A 10 -13.52 6.47 2.57
CA GLY A 10 -14.01 5.70 1.42
C GLY A 10 -13.13 4.52 0.98
N GLN A 11 -12.09 4.18 1.76
CA GLN A 11 -11.15 3.10 1.54
C GLN A 11 -10.89 2.33 2.86
N SER A 12 -10.48 1.06 2.82
CA SER A 12 -10.19 0.32 4.04
C SER A 12 -8.93 0.85 4.73
N LEU A 13 -8.89 0.60 6.03
CA LEU A 13 -7.74 0.91 6.88
C LEU A 13 -6.47 0.13 6.43
N ILE A 14 -6.65 -1.05 5.83
CA ILE A 14 -5.58 -1.89 5.27
C ILE A 14 -4.90 -1.18 4.10
N SER A 15 -5.70 -0.63 3.20
CA SER A 15 -5.24 0.17 2.08
C SER A 15 -4.45 1.41 2.51
N TRP A 16 -4.89 2.08 3.57
CA TRP A 16 -4.17 3.20 4.18
C TRP A 16 -2.79 2.79 4.70
N ILE A 17 -2.71 1.64 5.39
CA ILE A 17 -1.44 1.11 5.90
C ILE A 17 -0.50 0.76 4.74
N LEU A 18 -1.01 0.11 3.69
CA LEU A 18 -0.24 -0.22 2.48
C LEU A 18 0.33 1.03 1.79
N GLN A 19 -0.46 2.11 1.71
CA GLN A 19 0.01 3.40 1.17
C GLN A 19 1.10 4.04 2.06
N LEU A 20 0.94 4.02 3.39
CA LEU A 20 1.97 4.51 4.31
C LEU A 20 3.28 3.72 4.19
N ILE A 21 3.20 2.40 3.99
CA ILE A 21 4.36 1.54 3.75
C ILE A 21 5.05 1.93 2.43
N LEU A 22 4.30 2.19 1.36
CA LEU A 22 4.87 2.67 0.10
C LEU A 22 5.58 4.01 0.25
N ILE A 23 5.00 4.96 0.99
CA ILE A 23 5.62 6.26 1.25
C ILE A 23 6.91 6.08 2.05
N TYR A 24 6.88 5.24 3.09
CA TYR A 24 8.07 4.94 3.89
C TYR A 24 9.18 4.29 3.05
N LEU A 25 8.82 3.32 2.21
CA LEU A 25 9.75 2.67 1.28
C LEU A 25 10.34 3.69 0.30
N ALA A 26 9.52 4.56 -0.28
CA ALA A 26 9.99 5.62 -1.19
C ALA A 26 10.97 6.58 -0.49
N TRP A 27 10.73 6.90 0.78
CA TRP A 27 11.64 7.72 1.57
C TRP A 27 12.97 6.99 1.82
N GLN A 28 12.92 5.74 2.25
CA GLN A 28 14.11 4.88 2.44
C GLN A 28 14.97 4.76 1.17
N VAL A 29 14.34 4.70 0.00
CA VAL A 29 15.02 4.70 -1.30
C VAL A 29 15.62 6.07 -1.62
N ALA A 30 14.89 7.16 -1.37
CA ALA A 30 15.35 8.52 -1.63
C ALA A 30 16.52 8.94 -0.72
N ASP A 31 16.50 8.50 0.55
CA ASP A 31 17.56 8.75 1.53
C ASP A 31 18.81 7.89 1.28
N HIS A 32 18.81 7.05 0.24
CA HIS A 32 19.88 6.08 -0.09
C HIS A 32 20.21 5.10 1.05
N HIS A 33 19.36 5.00 2.07
CA HIS A 33 19.47 3.98 3.11
C HIS A 33 19.23 2.57 2.54
N ILE A 34 18.42 2.45 1.48
CA ILE A 34 18.29 1.25 0.67
C ILE A 34 18.92 1.53 -0.69
N GLU A 35 19.82 0.66 -1.13
CA GLU A 35 20.40 0.75 -2.46
C GLU A 35 19.31 0.67 -3.52
N ASN A 36 19.34 1.60 -4.49
CA ASN A 36 18.48 1.58 -5.67
C ASN A 36 18.94 0.49 -6.65
N ASN A 37 18.78 -0.77 -6.23
CA ASN A 37 19.10 -1.96 -7.01
C ASN A 37 17.82 -2.64 -7.50
N LEU A 38 17.99 -3.64 -8.37
CA LEU A 38 16.87 -4.35 -8.98
C LEU A 38 15.94 -4.99 -7.94
N TRP A 39 16.49 -5.42 -6.80
CA TRP A 39 15.72 -6.02 -5.70
C TRP A 39 14.79 -5.02 -5.02
N THR A 40 15.26 -3.80 -4.80
CA THR A 40 14.46 -2.72 -4.23
C THR A 40 13.31 -2.33 -5.15
N ILE A 41 13.57 -2.25 -6.46
CA ILE A 41 12.54 -1.98 -7.48
C ILE A 41 11.52 -3.13 -7.54
N ALA A 42 11.99 -4.39 -7.51
CA ALA A 42 11.12 -5.56 -7.49
C ALA A 42 10.25 -5.60 -6.22
N GLY A 43 10.83 -5.32 -5.05
CA GLY A 43 10.12 -5.23 -3.78
C GLY A 43 9.07 -4.12 -3.78
N ALA A 44 9.42 -2.93 -4.26
CA ALA A 44 8.49 -1.82 -4.44
C ALA A 44 7.34 -2.20 -5.37
N GLY A 45 7.63 -2.84 -6.51
CA GLY A 45 6.64 -3.30 -7.47
C GLY A 45 5.64 -4.30 -6.87
N VAL A 46 6.12 -5.25 -6.06
CA VAL A 46 5.24 -6.20 -5.36
C VAL A 46 4.34 -5.50 -4.36
N ILE A 47 4.87 -4.57 -3.55
CA ILE A 47 4.07 -3.80 -2.58
C ILE A 47 3.02 -2.94 -3.32
N LEU A 48 3.38 -2.38 -4.48
CA LEU A 48 2.48 -1.59 -5.30
C LEU A 48 1.34 -2.43 -5.86
N LEU A 49 1.61 -3.65 -6.33
CA LEU A 49 0.59 -4.60 -6.76
C LEU A 49 -0.34 -5.02 -5.63
N LEU A 50 0.21 -5.30 -4.44
CA LEU A 50 -0.59 -5.62 -3.25
C LEU A 50 -1.48 -4.44 -2.83
N THR A 51 -0.95 -3.22 -2.94
CA THR A 51 -1.70 -1.99 -2.66
C THR A 51 -2.86 -1.83 -3.64
N TYR A 52 -2.59 -1.99 -4.94
CA TYR A 52 -3.62 -1.94 -5.99
C TYR A 52 -4.70 -3.01 -5.77
N MET A 53 -4.30 -4.23 -5.43
CA MET A 53 -5.23 -5.33 -5.19
C MET A 53 -6.12 -5.05 -3.95
N SER A 54 -5.55 -4.50 -2.88
CA SER A 54 -6.32 -4.04 -1.72
C SER A 54 -7.31 -2.94 -2.10
N LEU A 55 -6.87 -1.93 -2.86
CA LEU A 55 -7.69 -0.83 -3.34
C LEU A 55 -8.85 -1.32 -4.23
N SER A 56 -8.56 -2.27 -5.12
CA SER A 56 -9.53 -2.88 -6.02
C SER A 56 -10.52 -3.78 -5.28
N HIS A 57 -10.10 -4.43 -4.20
CA HIS A 57 -11.00 -5.21 -3.36
C HIS A 57 -11.96 -4.29 -2.61
N ASP A 58 -11.46 -3.19 -2.05
CA ASP A 58 -12.27 -2.18 -1.38
C ASP A 58 -13.26 -1.51 -2.33
N SER A 59 -12.83 -1.17 -3.55
CA SER A 59 -13.71 -0.57 -4.55
C SER A 59 -14.85 -1.52 -4.94
N LYS A 60 -14.55 -2.83 -5.06
CA LYS A 60 -15.56 -3.87 -5.33
C LYS A 60 -16.54 -4.07 -4.18
N GLN A 61 -16.08 -3.96 -2.93
CA GLN A 61 -16.95 -4.01 -1.75
C GLN A 61 -17.85 -2.77 -1.62
N ARG A 62 -17.36 -1.59 -2.02
CA ARG A 62 -18.14 -0.34 -2.01
C ARG A 62 -19.20 -0.29 -3.10
N ASN A 63 -19.00 -0.99 -4.21
CA ASN A 63 -19.88 -1.01 -5.38
C ASN A 63 -20.94 -2.14 -5.34
N LYS A 64 -21.12 -2.78 -4.17
CA LYS A 64 -22.05 -3.88 -3.94
C LYS A 64 -23.02 -3.51 -2.83
#